data_AF-E8RUE3-F1
#
_entry.id   AF-E8RUE3-F1
#
_cell.length_a   1.000
_cell.length_b   1.000
_cell.length_c   1.000
_cell.angle_alpha   90.00
_cell.angle_beta   90.00
_cell.angle_gamma   90.00
#
_symmetry.space_group_name_H-M   'P 1'
#
loop_
_entity.id
_entity.type
_entity.pdbx_description
1 polymer ?
#
loop_
_entity_poly.entity_id
_entity_poly.type
_entity_poly.pdbx_seq_one_letter_code
_entity_poly.pdbx_strand_id
1 'polypeptide(L)'
;MNRTSALSVLGLSEPVSGHDVQAAFRRLAKRAHPDLSRSEAPLRRLILARDLLMRQIRNGPDMSEIIEELSDTAEPLRLSAEVAVKGGPIVTDVPLPLELIHDAGPGRSLMHRKSLRMTLPPGLRDGERLRLKATRPGGTEYVFRIEIERRDERHVEGHDLCLSVPVDARRLRLGRQVRVETPHGPQTVDLSEAVDNRLTLKGLGLPATARYPAGDLHLRFEAVETPLRPASDLLAEFHRKWA
;
A
#
# COMPACT_ATOMS: atom_id res chain seq x y z
N MET A 1 18.74 -29.59 -25.74
CA MET A 1 17.81 -29.76 -24.61
C MET A 1 16.63 -28.83 -24.86
N ASN A 2 15.38 -29.28 -24.69
CA ASN A 2 14.18 -28.43 -24.83
C ASN A 2 13.64 -28.03 -23.45
N ARG A 3 12.68 -27.10 -23.40
CA ARG A 3 12.14 -26.52 -22.16
C ARG A 3 11.53 -27.58 -21.22
N THR A 4 10.66 -28.45 -21.75
CA THR A 4 10.03 -29.54 -20.99
C THR A 4 11.06 -30.50 -20.39
N SER A 5 12.11 -30.83 -21.14
CA SER A 5 13.22 -31.65 -20.64
C SER A 5 14.02 -30.94 -19.55
N ALA A 6 14.22 -29.63 -19.67
CA ALA A 6 14.93 -28.84 -18.65
C ALA A 6 14.15 -28.76 -17.33
N LEU A 7 12.82 -28.59 -17.42
CA LEU A 7 11.90 -28.63 -16.27
C LEU A 7 11.93 -29.98 -15.57
N SER A 8 11.81 -31.07 -16.33
CA SER A 8 11.91 -32.43 -15.81
C SER A 8 13.26 -32.70 -15.13
N VAL A 9 14.37 -32.23 -15.71
CA VAL A 9 15.72 -32.38 -15.13
C VAL A 9 15.86 -31.67 -13.77
N LEU A 10 15.21 -30.52 -13.59
CA LEU A 10 15.21 -29.79 -12.32
C LEU A 10 14.09 -30.23 -11.36
N GLY A 11 13.22 -31.14 -11.79
CA GLY A 11 12.04 -31.57 -11.02
C GLY A 11 11.06 -30.43 -10.79
N LEU A 12 10.86 -29.59 -11.81
CA LEU A 12 9.98 -28.43 -11.80
C LEU A 12 8.85 -28.64 -12.80
N SER A 13 7.70 -28.03 -12.52
CA SER A 13 6.52 -27.98 -13.39
C SER A 13 6.13 -26.52 -13.62
N GLU A 14 5.54 -26.19 -14.76
CA GLU A 14 5.11 -24.81 -15.04
C GLU A 14 3.95 -24.38 -14.13
N PRO A 15 3.85 -23.09 -13.78
CA PRO A 15 4.79 -21.99 -14.08
C PRO A 15 6.03 -21.97 -13.17
N VAL A 16 7.17 -21.50 -13.68
CA VAL A 16 8.45 -21.50 -12.95
C VAL A 16 9.13 -20.13 -13.01
N SER A 17 9.48 -19.58 -11.84
CA SER A 17 10.25 -18.33 -11.73
C SER A 17 11.77 -18.56 -11.77
N GLY A 18 12.55 -17.52 -12.06
CA GLY A 18 14.02 -17.60 -12.03
C GLY A 18 14.56 -18.01 -10.65
N HIS A 19 13.88 -17.61 -9.58
CA HIS A 19 14.22 -18.01 -8.21
C HIS A 19 14.05 -19.53 -8.00
N ASP A 20 12.97 -20.12 -8.51
CA ASP A 20 12.67 -21.55 -8.37
C ASP A 20 13.67 -22.41 -9.14
N VAL A 21 14.05 -21.98 -10.35
CA VAL A 21 15.13 -22.60 -11.14
C VAL A 21 16.43 -22.62 -10.35
N GLN A 22 16.80 -21.49 -9.73
CA GLN A 22 18.05 -21.37 -8.98
C GLN A 22 18.03 -22.13 -7.65
N ALA A 23 16.88 -22.21 -6.98
CA ALA A 23 16.69 -23.01 -5.78
C ALA A 23 16.78 -24.51 -6.08
N ALA A 24 16.09 -24.99 -7.12
CA ALA A 24 16.16 -26.38 -7.56
C ALA A 24 17.56 -26.78 -8.02
N PHE A 25 18.21 -25.92 -8.81
CA PHE A 25 19.60 -26.12 -9.22
C PHE A 25 20.54 -26.25 -8.03
N ARG A 26 20.48 -25.33 -7.05
CA ARG A 26 21.33 -25.39 -5.84
C ARG A 26 21.11 -26.69 -5.06
N ARG A 27 19.87 -27.14 -4.92
CA ARG A 27 19.52 -28.40 -4.23
C ARG A 27 20.10 -29.62 -4.93
N LEU A 28 19.97 -29.69 -6.26
CA LEU A 28 20.41 -30.83 -7.06
C LEU A 28 21.92 -30.83 -7.30
N ALA A 29 22.54 -29.67 -7.51
CA ALA A 29 23.98 -29.52 -7.70
C ALA A 29 24.78 -29.96 -6.47
N LYS A 30 24.28 -29.70 -5.25
CA LYS A 30 24.88 -30.21 -4.00
C LYS A 30 24.95 -31.74 -3.95
N ARG A 31 24.00 -32.43 -4.58
CA ARG A 31 23.94 -33.91 -4.64
C ARG A 31 24.73 -34.50 -5.81
N ALA A 32 24.90 -33.70 -6.87
CA ALA A 32 25.59 -34.09 -8.11
C ALA A 32 27.04 -33.59 -8.18
N HIS A 33 27.62 -33.17 -7.06
CA HIS A 33 28.98 -32.61 -7.02
C HIS A 33 30.03 -33.64 -7.53
N PRO A 34 31.04 -33.24 -8.30
CA PRO A 34 32.04 -34.17 -8.88
C PRO A 34 32.84 -34.93 -7.81
N ASP A 35 33.00 -34.34 -6.63
CA ASP A 35 33.67 -35.02 -5.51
C ASP A 35 32.82 -36.15 -4.90
N LEU A 36 31.50 -36.12 -5.12
CA LEU A 36 30.54 -37.12 -4.64
C LEU A 36 30.12 -38.10 -5.74
N SER A 37 30.29 -37.72 -7.00
CA SER A 37 29.91 -38.47 -8.19
C SER A 37 31.15 -38.65 -9.07
N ARG A 38 31.59 -39.88 -9.34
CA ARG A 38 32.73 -40.20 -10.25
C ARG A 38 32.57 -39.69 -11.71
N SER A 39 31.55 -38.88 -11.99
CA SER A 39 31.21 -38.35 -13.30
C SER A 39 30.65 -36.92 -13.19
N GLU A 40 31.07 -36.04 -14.09
CA GLU A 40 30.54 -34.68 -14.23
C GLU A 40 29.23 -34.60 -15.02
N ALA A 41 28.82 -35.69 -15.68
CA ALA A 41 27.68 -35.70 -16.60
C ALA A 41 26.35 -35.25 -15.96
N PRO A 42 26.02 -35.66 -14.71
CA PRO A 42 24.81 -35.18 -14.03
C PRO A 42 24.85 -33.67 -13.76
N LEU A 43 25.99 -33.13 -13.32
CA LEU A 43 26.16 -31.71 -13.04
C LEU A 43 26.05 -30.87 -14.32
N ARG A 44 26.70 -31.30 -15.41
CA ARG A 44 26.59 -30.65 -16.73
C ARG A 44 25.15 -30.58 -17.21
N ARG A 45 24.36 -31.66 -17.00
CA ARG A 45 22.93 -31.69 -17.37
C ARG A 45 22.10 -30.68 -16.58
N LEU A 46 22.37 -30.51 -15.29
CA LEU A 46 21.71 -29.51 -14.43
C LEU A 46 22.06 -28.07 -14.85
N ILE A 47 23.33 -27.81 -15.19
CA ILE A 47 23.80 -26.49 -15.64
C ILE A 47 23.10 -26.10 -16.95
N LEU A 48 23.06 -27.01 -17.93
CA LEU A 48 22.41 -26.77 -19.22
C LEU A 48 20.89 -26.53 -19.06
N ALA A 49 20.23 -27.28 -18.17
CA ALA A 49 18.82 -27.08 -17.87
C ALA A 49 18.54 -25.70 -17.25
N ARG A 50 19.35 -25.30 -16.26
CA ARG A 50 19.30 -23.96 -15.65
C ARG A 50 19.51 -22.86 -16.69
N ASP A 51 20.57 -22.94 -17.49
CA ASP A 51 20.93 -21.86 -18.42
C ASP A 51 19.89 -21.67 -19.52
N LEU A 52 19.32 -22.77 -20.02
CA LEU A 52 18.22 -22.71 -20.96
C LEU A 52 17.00 -22.00 -20.37
N LEU A 53 16.57 -22.41 -19.17
CA LEU A 53 15.39 -21.82 -18.51
C LEU A 53 15.64 -20.36 -18.14
N MET A 54 16.81 -20.02 -17.59
CA MET A 54 17.17 -18.64 -17.24
C MET A 54 17.28 -17.74 -18.48
N ARG A 55 17.78 -18.25 -19.61
CA ARG A 55 17.81 -17.51 -20.88
C ARG A 55 16.41 -17.30 -21.43
N GLN A 56 15.53 -18.30 -21.35
CA GLN A 56 14.14 -18.17 -21.79
C GLN A 56 13.30 -17.28 -20.89
N ILE A 57 13.54 -17.27 -19.58
CA ILE A 57 12.89 -16.36 -18.63
C ILE A 57 13.36 -14.92 -18.89
N ARG A 58 14.66 -14.73 -19.21
CA ARG A 58 15.22 -13.42 -19.57
C ARG A 58 14.76 -12.92 -20.94
N ASN A 59 14.51 -13.83 -21.88
CA ASN A 59 14.04 -13.54 -23.23
C ASN A 59 12.53 -13.76 -23.42
N GLY A 60 11.79 -14.01 -22.32
CA GLY A 60 10.33 -14.03 -22.33
C GLY A 60 9.80 -12.61 -22.50
N PRO A 61 8.49 -12.43 -22.72
CA PRO A 61 7.92 -11.08 -22.66
C PRO A 61 8.30 -10.44 -21.32
N ASP A 62 8.72 -9.17 -21.34
CA ASP A 62 9.10 -8.50 -20.10
C ASP A 62 7.85 -8.41 -19.22
N MET A 63 7.83 -9.23 -18.18
CA MET A 63 6.74 -9.23 -17.22
C MET A 63 6.58 -7.87 -16.55
N SER A 64 7.61 -7.03 -16.54
CA SER A 64 7.54 -5.66 -16.08
C SER A 64 6.58 -4.85 -16.96
N GLU A 65 6.70 -4.94 -18.28
CA GLU A 65 5.81 -4.27 -19.25
C GLU A 65 4.38 -4.79 -19.12
N ILE A 66 4.19 -6.11 -18.99
CA ILE A 66 2.85 -6.70 -18.80
C ILE A 66 2.23 -6.27 -17.47
N ILE A 67 2.99 -6.28 -16.37
CA ILE A 67 2.51 -5.82 -15.06
C ILE A 67 2.17 -4.33 -15.11
N GLU A 68 2.93 -3.54 -15.86
CA GLU A 68 2.71 -2.11 -16.05
C GLU A 68 1.42 -1.84 -16.84
N GLU A 69 1.20 -2.59 -17.93
CA GLU A 69 -0.03 -2.52 -18.75
C GLU A 69 -1.27 -3.01 -17.98
N LEU A 70 -1.12 -4.08 -17.19
CA LEU A 70 -2.17 -4.57 -16.30
C LEU A 70 -2.44 -3.60 -15.13
N SER A 71 -1.42 -2.88 -14.65
CA SER A 71 -1.59 -1.84 -13.62
C SER A 71 -2.37 -0.65 -14.15
N ASP A 72 -2.23 -0.30 -15.43
CA ASP A 72 -2.94 0.84 -16.02
C ASP A 72 -4.42 0.53 -16.28
N THR A 73 -4.75 -0.75 -16.42
CA THR A 73 -6.12 -1.24 -16.55
C THR A 73 -6.76 -1.66 -15.22
N ALA A 74 -5.96 -1.80 -14.16
CA ALA A 74 -6.44 -2.16 -12.82
C ALA A 74 -7.16 -1.00 -12.12
N GLU A 75 -8.17 -1.33 -11.31
CA GLU A 75 -8.80 -0.37 -10.41
C GLU A 75 -7.74 0.17 -9.42
N PRO A 76 -7.71 1.50 -9.19
CA PRO A 76 -6.76 2.09 -8.27
C PRO A 76 -6.98 1.62 -6.85
N LEU A 77 -5.89 1.53 -6.08
CA LEU A 77 -5.95 1.23 -4.66
C LEU A 77 -6.40 2.48 -3.91
N ARG A 78 -7.68 2.50 -3.52
CA ARG A 78 -8.30 3.60 -2.78
C ARG A 78 -7.91 3.56 -1.31
N LEU A 79 -7.33 4.64 -0.82
CA LEU A 79 -6.82 4.77 0.54
C LEU A 79 -7.42 5.99 1.22
N SER A 80 -7.68 5.87 2.53
CA SER A 80 -7.92 7.07 3.33
C SER A 80 -6.62 7.85 3.51
N ALA A 81 -6.73 9.15 3.76
CA ALA A 81 -5.57 9.96 4.08
C ALA A 81 -4.83 9.44 5.34
N GLU A 82 -5.47 8.68 6.25
CA GLU A 82 -4.80 8.15 7.45
C GLU A 82 -3.87 7.01 7.09
N VAL A 83 -4.32 6.12 6.21
CA VAL A 83 -3.48 5.06 5.66
C VAL A 83 -2.36 5.66 4.81
N ALA A 84 -2.62 6.74 4.08
CA ALA A 84 -1.56 7.44 3.34
C ALA A 84 -0.48 8.03 4.26
N VAL A 85 -0.86 8.56 5.43
CA VAL A 85 0.08 9.07 6.45
C VAL A 85 0.84 7.92 7.12
N LYS A 86 0.14 6.94 7.71
CA LYS A 86 0.74 5.93 8.59
C LYS A 86 1.26 4.70 7.86
N GLY A 87 0.78 4.42 6.66
CA GLY A 87 0.89 3.11 6.03
C GLY A 87 0.14 2.05 6.82
N GLY A 88 0.59 0.80 6.71
CA GLY A 88 0.08 -0.32 7.50
C GLY A 88 -0.31 -1.55 6.68
N PRO A 89 -0.69 -2.65 7.35
CA PRO A 89 -1.12 -3.86 6.67
C PRO A 89 -2.46 -3.62 5.97
N ILE A 90 -2.55 -4.01 4.70
CA ILE A 90 -3.79 -4.03 3.94
C ILE A 90 -4.03 -5.42 3.37
N VAL A 91 -5.31 -5.79 3.29
CA VAL A 91 -5.77 -6.95 2.55
C VAL A 91 -6.62 -6.42 1.41
N THR A 92 -6.19 -6.67 0.19
CA THR A 92 -6.93 -6.24 -1.01
C THR A 92 -7.07 -7.41 -1.98
N ASP A 93 -8.20 -7.45 -2.68
CA ASP A 93 -8.48 -8.46 -3.69
C ASP A 93 -7.95 -7.98 -5.03
N VAL A 94 -6.99 -8.71 -5.57
CA VAL A 94 -6.37 -8.34 -6.85
C VAL A 94 -6.82 -9.35 -7.91
N PRO A 95 -7.20 -8.88 -9.11
CA PRO A 95 -7.41 -9.78 -10.23
C PRO A 95 -6.10 -10.52 -10.53
N LEU A 96 -6.14 -11.84 -10.52
CA LEU A 96 -5.00 -12.65 -10.92
C LEU A 96 -4.77 -12.50 -12.45
N PRO A 97 -3.52 -12.31 -12.91
CA PRO A 97 -3.21 -12.46 -14.33
C PRO A 97 -3.63 -13.85 -14.80
N LEU A 98 -4.14 -13.94 -16.04
CA LEU A 98 -4.67 -15.16 -16.67
C LEU A 98 -3.70 -16.36 -16.59
N GLU A 99 -2.40 -16.12 -16.49
CA GLU A 99 -1.38 -17.17 -16.41
C GLU A 99 -1.39 -17.97 -15.09
N LEU A 100 -1.97 -17.42 -14.00
CA LEU A 100 -2.21 -18.13 -12.73
C LEU A 100 -3.54 -18.91 -12.71
N ILE A 101 -4.34 -18.85 -13.79
CA ILE A 101 -5.69 -19.46 -13.86
C ILE A 101 -5.63 -20.88 -14.50
N HIS A 102 -4.48 -21.33 -14.99
CA HIS A 102 -4.35 -22.57 -15.78
C HIS A 102 -4.65 -23.90 -15.06
N ASP A 103 -4.96 -23.90 -13.76
CA ASP A 103 -5.49 -25.07 -13.05
C ASP A 103 -7.03 -25.22 -13.20
N ALA A 104 -7.73 -24.24 -13.78
CA ALA A 104 -9.16 -24.35 -14.07
C ALA A 104 -9.36 -24.89 -15.49
N GLY A 105 -9.75 -26.16 -15.60
CA GLY A 105 -10.04 -26.84 -16.86
C GLY A 105 -10.99 -26.07 -17.81
N PRO A 106 -11.07 -26.49 -19.08
CA PRO A 106 -11.77 -25.75 -20.12
C PRO A 106 -13.24 -25.54 -19.75
N GLY A 107 -13.69 -24.28 -19.73
CA GLY A 107 -15.10 -23.92 -19.53
C GLY A 107 -15.40 -23.05 -18.30
N ARG A 108 -14.43 -22.67 -17.47
CA ARG A 108 -14.60 -21.65 -16.42
C ARG A 108 -13.85 -20.37 -16.75
N SER A 109 -14.44 -19.57 -17.64
CA SER A 109 -14.31 -18.12 -17.51
C SER A 109 -14.82 -17.75 -16.11
N LEU A 110 -14.10 -16.88 -15.37
CA LEU A 110 -14.60 -15.91 -14.38
C LEU A 110 -13.48 -15.57 -13.37
N MET A 111 -12.88 -14.39 -13.54
CA MET A 111 -12.34 -13.50 -12.50
C MET A 111 -11.99 -14.17 -11.14
N HIS A 112 -10.90 -14.91 -11.05
CA HIS A 112 -10.41 -15.35 -9.74
C HIS A 112 -9.75 -14.15 -9.06
N ARG A 113 -10.51 -13.46 -8.20
CA ARG A 113 -9.97 -12.47 -7.24
C ARG A 113 -9.29 -13.23 -6.11
N LYS A 114 -8.03 -12.91 -5.82
CA LYS A 114 -7.31 -13.48 -4.68
C LYS A 114 -7.00 -12.38 -3.68
N SER A 115 -7.38 -12.59 -2.43
CA SER A 115 -7.00 -11.70 -1.35
C SER A 115 -5.49 -11.79 -1.11
N LEU A 116 -4.83 -10.65 -1.28
CA LEU A 116 -3.41 -10.46 -1.04
C LEU A 116 -3.24 -9.62 0.22
N ARG A 117 -2.41 -10.13 1.13
CA ARG A 117 -1.94 -9.37 2.28
C ARG A 117 -0.61 -8.73 1.91
N MET A 118 -0.51 -7.44 2.15
CA MET A 118 0.67 -6.62 1.89
C MET A 118 0.75 -5.49 2.92
N THR A 119 1.91 -4.84 3.02
CA THR A 119 2.14 -3.72 3.94
C THR A 119 2.43 -2.46 3.14
N LEU A 120 1.61 -1.43 3.34
CA LEU A 120 1.78 -0.12 2.76
C LEU A 120 2.84 0.66 3.54
N PRO A 121 3.81 1.31 2.88
CA PRO A 121 4.70 2.26 3.53
C PRO A 121 3.95 3.54 3.91
N PRO A 122 4.45 4.32 4.88
CA PRO A 122 3.93 5.65 5.17
C PRO A 122 4.30 6.66 4.06
N GLY A 123 3.56 7.78 4.00
CA GLY A 123 3.87 8.88 3.09
C GLY A 123 3.43 8.66 1.63
N LEU A 124 2.42 7.82 1.40
CA LEU A 124 1.88 7.55 0.07
C LEU A 124 1.24 8.80 -0.54
N ARG A 125 1.44 9.00 -1.84
CA ARG A 125 0.92 10.16 -2.58
C ARG A 125 -0.18 9.75 -3.55
N ASP A 126 -1.10 10.68 -3.76
CA ASP A 126 -2.16 10.50 -4.74
C ASP A 126 -1.56 10.36 -6.14
N GLY A 127 -2.06 9.39 -6.92
CA GLY A 127 -1.55 9.05 -8.24
C GLY A 127 -0.21 8.30 -8.27
N GLU A 128 0.45 8.07 -7.13
CA GLU A 128 1.73 7.36 -7.10
C GLU A 128 1.56 5.89 -7.50
N ARG A 129 2.52 5.36 -8.29
CA ARG A 129 2.60 3.94 -8.60
C ARG A 129 3.42 3.24 -7.53
N LEU A 130 2.77 2.38 -6.76
CA LEU A 130 3.36 1.67 -5.64
C LEU A 130 3.58 0.20 -6.02
N ARG A 131 4.86 -0.21 -6.02
CA ARG A 131 5.26 -1.60 -6.23
C ARG A 131 5.32 -2.32 -4.89
N LEU A 132 4.46 -3.32 -4.71
CA LEU A 132 4.36 -4.10 -3.47
C LEU A 132 4.60 -5.58 -3.75
N LYS A 133 5.29 -6.21 -2.81
CA LYS A 133 5.51 -7.65 -2.82
C LYS A 133 4.52 -8.33 -1.88
N ALA A 134 3.81 -9.34 -2.37
CA ALA A 134 2.92 -10.12 -1.53
C ALA A 134 3.73 -10.88 -0.45
N THR A 135 3.19 -10.97 0.78
CA THR A 135 3.87 -11.58 1.93
C THR A 135 4.06 -13.11 1.83
N ARG A 136 3.54 -13.78 0.79
CA ARG A 136 3.63 -15.25 0.62
C ARG A 136 4.98 -15.68 -0.01
N PRO A 137 5.47 -16.91 0.29
CA PRO A 137 6.62 -17.49 -0.40
C PRO A 137 6.37 -17.53 -1.91
N GLY A 138 7.33 -17.04 -2.71
CA GLY A 138 7.19 -16.86 -4.17
C GLY A 138 6.96 -15.40 -4.59
N GLY A 139 6.47 -14.54 -3.68
CA GLY A 139 6.67 -13.09 -3.70
C GLY A 139 6.38 -12.39 -5.03
N THR A 140 5.25 -12.69 -5.68
CA THR A 140 4.77 -11.94 -6.84
C THR A 140 4.68 -10.46 -6.48
N GLU A 141 5.22 -9.62 -7.36
CA GLU A 141 5.17 -8.18 -7.23
C GLU A 141 3.96 -7.65 -8.00
N TYR A 142 3.33 -6.65 -7.40
CA TYR A 142 2.15 -5.99 -7.93
C TYR A 142 2.43 -4.49 -7.96
N VAL A 143 1.96 -3.84 -9.02
CA VAL A 143 1.99 -2.38 -9.13
C VAL A 143 0.56 -1.88 -8.99
N PHE A 144 0.37 -0.93 -8.08
CA PHE A 144 -0.92 -0.27 -7.87
C PHE A 144 -0.77 1.22 -8.13
N ARG A 145 -1.75 1.82 -8.80
CA ARG A 145 -1.94 3.26 -8.75
C ARG A 145 -2.69 3.61 -7.46
N ILE A 146 -2.13 4.50 -6.65
CA ILE A 146 -2.75 4.98 -5.42
C ILE A 146 -3.79 6.06 -5.75
N GLU A 147 -4.95 5.98 -5.13
CA GLU A 147 -5.96 7.05 -5.10
C GLU A 147 -6.29 7.36 -3.65
N ILE A 148 -6.02 8.58 -3.20
CA ILE A 148 -6.34 9.01 -1.84
C ILE A 148 -7.73 9.63 -1.85
N GLU A 149 -8.64 9.06 -1.06
CA GLU A 149 -10.00 9.56 -0.96
C GLU A 149 -10.02 11.02 -0.47
N ARG A 150 -10.68 11.88 -1.27
CA ARG A 150 -11.01 13.25 -0.88
C ARG A 150 -12.34 13.24 -0.13
N ARG A 151 -12.32 13.74 1.11
CA ARG A 151 -13.54 14.04 1.89
C ARG A 151 -13.61 15.53 2.18
N ASP A 152 -14.82 16.05 2.41
CA ASP A 152 -15.03 17.50 2.63
C ASP A 152 -14.23 18.03 3.82
N GLU A 153 -14.17 17.23 4.88
CA GLU A 153 -13.43 17.58 6.09
C GLU A 153 -11.93 17.33 5.96
N ARG A 154 -11.49 16.49 5.03
CA ARG A 154 -10.09 16.04 4.99
C ARG A 154 -9.64 15.57 3.62
N HIS A 155 -8.54 16.13 3.14
CA HIS A 155 -7.93 15.73 1.89
C HIS A 155 -6.44 16.02 1.82
N VAL A 156 -5.76 15.38 0.89
CA VAL A 156 -4.35 15.62 0.56
C VAL A 156 -4.28 16.58 -0.63
N GLU A 157 -3.39 17.55 -0.56
CA GLU A 157 -3.08 18.47 -1.66
C GLU A 157 -1.56 18.49 -1.88
N GLY A 158 -1.11 17.88 -2.98
CA GLY A 158 0.33 17.71 -3.25
C GLY A 158 1.02 16.91 -2.14
N HIS A 159 1.73 17.61 -1.26
CA HIS A 159 2.37 16.98 -0.09
C HIS A 159 1.68 17.24 1.24
N ASP A 160 0.76 18.20 1.25
CA ASP A 160 0.17 18.75 2.43
C ASP A 160 -1.17 18.08 2.72
N LEU A 161 -1.57 18.17 3.98
CA LEU A 161 -2.83 17.65 4.46
C LEU A 161 -3.73 18.82 4.84
N CYS A 162 -4.93 18.87 4.28
CA CYS A 162 -5.94 19.86 4.60
C CYS A 162 -7.00 19.22 5.49
N LEU A 163 -7.33 19.87 6.60
CA LEU A 163 -8.35 19.45 7.55
C LEU A 163 -9.28 20.62 7.88
N SER A 164 -10.58 20.45 7.63
CA SER A 164 -11.62 21.36 8.08
C SER A 164 -12.11 20.93 9.47
N VAL A 165 -12.02 21.84 10.43
CA VAL A 165 -12.31 21.56 11.84
C VAL A 165 -13.51 22.42 12.26
N PRO A 166 -14.68 21.82 12.53
CA PRO A 166 -15.81 22.55 13.07
C PRO A 166 -15.51 23.00 14.50
N VAL A 167 -15.65 24.29 14.77
CA VAL A 167 -15.41 24.92 16.08
C VAL A 167 -16.59 25.80 16.46
N ASP A 168 -17.00 25.74 17.74
CA ASP A 168 -18.02 26.65 18.27
C ASP A 168 -17.62 28.11 18.02
N ALA A 169 -18.51 28.87 17.40
CA ALA A 169 -18.24 30.25 17.00
C ALA A 169 -17.74 31.15 18.16
N ARG A 170 -18.17 30.90 19.40
CA ARG A 170 -17.69 31.63 20.57
C ARG A 170 -16.26 31.25 20.93
N ARG A 171 -15.89 29.98 20.81
CA ARG A 171 -14.51 29.52 21.03
C ARG A 171 -13.56 30.09 19.99
N LEU A 172 -13.98 30.12 18.73
CA LEU A 172 -13.21 30.70 17.63
C LEU A 172 -12.94 32.19 17.85
N ARG A 173 -13.94 32.94 18.33
CA ARG A 173 -13.80 34.36 18.67
C ARG A 173 -12.94 34.64 19.90
N LEU A 174 -12.99 33.77 20.91
CA LEU A 174 -12.31 33.98 22.19
C LEU A 174 -10.84 33.54 22.16
N GLY A 175 -10.34 32.96 21.06
CA GLY A 175 -8.93 32.57 20.92
C GLY A 175 -8.47 31.58 22.00
N ARG A 176 -9.26 30.53 22.28
CA ARG A 176 -8.90 29.49 23.26
C ARG A 176 -8.22 28.30 22.59
N GLN A 177 -7.52 27.49 23.39
CA GLN A 177 -6.99 26.21 22.94
C GLN A 177 -8.11 25.21 22.59
N VAL A 178 -7.94 24.49 21.48
CA VAL A 178 -8.82 23.42 21.02
C VAL A 178 -7.99 22.19 20.71
N ARG A 179 -8.54 21.01 21.06
CA ARG A 179 -7.99 19.72 20.67
C ARG A 179 -8.58 19.30 19.33
N VAL A 180 -7.72 19.01 18.37
CA VAL A 180 -8.06 18.59 17.01
C VAL A 180 -7.58 17.16 16.81
N GLU A 181 -8.47 16.28 16.39
CA GLU A 181 -8.10 14.91 16.02
C GLU A 181 -7.48 14.94 14.62
N THR A 182 -6.17 14.69 14.55
CA THR A 182 -5.42 14.68 13.28
C THR A 182 -4.97 13.27 12.93
N PRO A 183 -4.50 13.05 11.70
CA PRO A 183 -4.03 11.73 11.26
C PRO A 183 -2.73 11.31 11.94
N HIS A 184 -1.98 12.27 12.46
CA HIS A 184 -0.80 12.01 13.30
C HIS A 184 -1.17 11.80 14.77
N GLY A 185 -2.47 11.80 15.09
CA GLY A 185 -3.00 11.76 16.44
C GLY A 185 -3.58 13.10 16.90
N PRO A 186 -4.05 13.20 18.14
CA PRO A 186 -4.61 14.44 18.68
C PRO A 186 -3.54 15.54 18.79
N GLN A 187 -3.89 16.75 18.35
CA GLN A 187 -3.07 17.95 18.48
C GLN A 187 -3.84 19.03 19.25
N THR A 188 -3.18 19.71 20.18
CA THR A 188 -3.75 20.88 20.85
C THR A 188 -3.24 22.13 20.14
N VAL A 189 -4.15 22.96 19.64
CA VAL A 189 -3.83 24.17 18.89
C VAL A 189 -4.42 25.39 19.57
N ASP A 190 -3.70 26.51 19.53
CA ASP A 190 -4.19 27.79 20.00
C ASP A 190 -4.90 28.52 18.86
N LEU A 191 -6.19 28.83 19.05
CA LEU A 191 -6.96 29.54 18.03
C LEU A 191 -6.55 31.01 17.90
N SER A 192 -5.84 31.58 18.89
CA SER A 192 -5.32 32.96 18.78
C SER A 192 -4.18 33.10 17.76
N GLU A 193 -3.51 31.99 17.41
CA GLU A 193 -2.48 31.94 16.36
C GLU A 193 -3.06 31.78 14.95
N ALA A 194 -4.36 31.50 14.84
CA ALA A 194 -5.01 31.32 13.55
C ALA A 194 -5.20 32.66 12.83
N VAL A 195 -4.75 32.72 11.57
CA VAL A 195 -4.94 33.88 10.69
C VAL A 195 -6.03 33.54 9.69
N ASP A 196 -7.08 34.35 9.63
CA ASP A 196 -8.26 34.10 8.77
C ASP A 196 -8.86 32.69 8.98
N ASN A 197 -8.98 32.29 10.25
CA ASN A 197 -9.42 30.96 10.67
C ASN A 197 -8.58 29.80 10.09
N ARG A 198 -7.32 30.07 9.73
CA ARG A 198 -6.37 29.05 9.24
C ARG A 198 -5.16 28.97 10.14
N LEU A 199 -4.69 27.76 10.39
CA LEU A 199 -3.46 27.49 11.12
C LEU A 199 -2.68 26.40 10.39
N THR A 200 -1.37 26.56 10.29
CA THR A 200 -0.50 25.57 9.64
C THR A 200 0.41 24.92 10.68
N LEU A 201 0.35 23.60 10.80
CA LEU A 201 1.25 22.82 11.63
C LEU A 201 2.35 22.22 10.75
N LYS A 202 3.57 22.70 10.95
CA LYS A 202 4.73 22.32 10.11
C LYS A 202 5.12 20.86 10.30
N GLY A 203 5.38 20.17 9.19
CA GLY A 203 5.84 18.77 9.17
C GLY A 203 4.78 17.73 9.58
N LEU A 204 3.52 18.15 9.78
CA LEU A 204 2.40 17.26 10.12
C LEU A 204 1.50 16.93 8.91
N GLY A 205 1.97 17.18 7.69
CA GLY A 205 1.34 16.68 6.46
C GLY A 205 1.68 15.22 6.21
N LEU A 206 1.80 14.81 4.97
CA LEU A 206 2.23 13.45 4.67
C LEU A 206 3.75 13.29 4.91
N PRO A 207 4.20 12.16 5.50
CA PRO A 207 5.62 11.94 5.83
C PRO A 207 6.57 12.02 4.64
N ALA A 208 7.81 12.41 4.93
CA ALA A 208 8.88 12.43 3.94
C ALA A 208 9.12 11.02 3.35
N THR A 209 9.40 10.97 2.05
CA THR A 209 9.83 9.77 1.34
C THR A 209 11.20 10.04 0.70
N ALA A 210 11.78 9.03 0.04
CA ALA A 210 13.00 9.23 -0.74
C ALA A 210 12.83 10.26 -1.88
N ARG A 211 11.60 10.48 -2.35
CA ARG A 211 11.28 11.37 -3.48
C ARG A 211 10.76 12.74 -3.05
N TYR A 212 10.11 12.82 -1.89
CA TYR A 212 9.35 14.01 -1.49
C TYR A 212 9.67 14.41 -0.04
N PRO A 213 9.78 15.71 0.26
CA PRO A 213 9.89 16.18 1.64
C PRO A 213 8.60 15.89 2.43
N ALA A 214 8.67 16.03 3.75
CA ALA A 214 7.48 16.04 4.58
C ALA A 214 6.62 17.26 4.24
N GLY A 215 5.30 17.07 4.15
CA GLY A 215 4.37 18.16 3.99
C GLY A 215 3.91 18.76 5.32
N ASP A 216 3.07 19.77 5.22
CA ASP A 216 2.46 20.48 6.34
C ASP A 216 0.98 20.11 6.51
N LEU A 217 0.43 20.36 7.70
CA LEU A 217 -0.99 20.24 7.98
C LEU A 217 -1.64 21.61 8.02
N HIS A 218 -2.53 21.88 7.08
CA HIS A 218 -3.36 23.08 7.04
C HIS A 218 -4.71 22.81 7.70
N LEU A 219 -4.94 23.48 8.82
CA LEU A 219 -6.21 23.49 9.52
C LEU A 219 -7.04 24.68 9.04
N ARG A 220 -8.29 24.43 8.64
CA ARG A 220 -9.31 25.44 8.39
C ARG A 220 -10.39 25.31 9.43
N PHE A 221 -10.56 26.31 10.29
CA PHE A 221 -11.59 26.30 11.32
C PHE A 221 -12.91 26.83 10.74
N GLU A 222 -13.97 26.05 10.89
CA GLU A 222 -15.31 26.39 10.42
C GLU A 222 -16.19 26.71 11.63
N ALA A 223 -16.75 27.92 11.65
CA ALA A 223 -17.60 28.36 12.74
C ALA A 223 -18.95 27.63 12.68
N VAL A 224 -19.26 26.89 13.75
CA VAL A 224 -20.56 26.26 13.93
C VAL A 224 -21.30 26.94 15.07
N GLU A 225 -22.57 27.27 14.85
CA GLU A 225 -23.44 27.76 15.92
C GLU A 225 -23.92 26.60 16.77
N THR A 226 -23.45 26.54 18.02
CA THR A 226 -24.02 25.61 19.00
C THR A 226 -25.29 26.25 19.57
N PRO A 227 -26.48 25.64 19.43
CA PRO A 227 -27.71 26.19 19.97
C PRO A 227 -27.59 26.37 21.49
N LEU A 228 -28.15 27.47 21.99
CA LEU A 228 -28.22 27.71 23.43
C LEU A 228 -29.15 26.66 24.05
N ARG A 229 -28.72 26.07 25.18
CA ARG A 229 -29.59 25.22 26.00
C ARG A 229 -30.77 26.05 26.54
N PRO A 230 -31.96 25.47 26.70
CA PRO A 230 -33.07 26.14 27.39
C PRO A 230 -32.64 26.65 28.78
N ALA A 231 -33.14 27.82 29.16
CA ALA A 231 -32.81 28.43 30.45
C ALA A 231 -33.20 27.55 31.65
N SER A 232 -34.28 26.76 31.51
CA SER A 232 -34.74 25.77 32.50
C SER A 232 -33.67 24.72 32.83
N ASP A 233 -32.98 24.22 31.81
CA ASP A 233 -32.01 23.14 31.95
C ASP A 233 -30.74 23.65 32.64
N LEU A 234 -30.35 24.89 32.31
CA LEU A 234 -29.26 25.61 32.97
C LEU A 234 -29.57 25.83 34.45
N LEU A 235 -30.79 26.28 34.78
CA LEU A 235 -31.22 26.53 36.16
C LEU A 235 -31.24 25.23 36.99
N ALA A 236 -31.76 24.14 36.42
CA ALA A 236 -31.80 22.83 37.06
C ALA A 236 -30.40 22.23 37.28
N GLU A 237 -29.46 22.43 36.35
CA GLU A 237 -28.06 22.04 36.56
C GLU A 237 -27.39 22.90 37.64
N PHE A 238 -27.62 24.22 37.63
CA PHE A 238 -27.06 25.14 38.62
C PHE A 238 -27.50 24.74 40.04
N HIS A 239 -28.80 24.55 40.26
CA HIS A 239 -29.31 24.10 41.57
C HIS A 239 -28.73 22.74 41.98
N ARG A 240 -28.55 21.79 41.06
CA ARG A 240 -27.96 20.47 41.43
C ARG A 240 -26.49 20.53 41.83
N LYS A 241 -25.72 21.46 41.26
CA LYS A 241 -24.27 21.57 41.52
C LYS A 241 -23.94 22.49 42.70
N TRP A 242 -24.81 23.44 43.00
CA TRP A 242 -24.51 24.55 43.90
C TRP A 242 -25.54 24.77 45.02
N ALA A 243 -26.56 23.91 45.14
CA ALA A 243 -27.45 23.85 46.32
C ALA A 243 -27.10 22.63 47.17
#